data_AF-A0AAV6TMI6-F1
#
_entry.id   AF-A0AAV6TMI6-F1
#
_cell.length_a   1.000
_cell.length_b   1.000
_cell.length_c   1.000
_cell.angle_alpha   90.00
_cell.angle_beta   90.00
_cell.angle_gamma   90.00
#
_symmetry.space_group_name_H-M   'P 1'
#
loop_
_entity.id
_entity.type
_entity.pdbx_description
1 polymer ?
#
loop_
_entity_poly.entity_id
_entity_poly.type
_entity_poly.pdbx_seq_one_letter_code
_entity_poly.pdbx_strand_id
1 'polypeptide(L)'
;MADSFGLHVQEILPLWRVTPQSPGSEEIFKLIIDLQTMNDDALAQMTLDFLKAKYPNDPLFNEKIRLIGLRNREKFQGAVSNFELLSHMKIGNYVFHTGGWGVGEIVDFSFVLEQVSIEFDYVPGRKDLSFVTAFKVLIPIPPDHFLALRFGNPDLLEKKARKDPVGVIHMLLKDLGPKTTAEIKDELCDLIIPAKEWTRWWQATRSKAKKRYLY
;
A
#
# COMPACT_ATOMS: atom_id res chain seq x y z
N MET A 1 20.59 -18.30 18.17
CA MET A 1 20.26 -17.72 16.85
C MET A 1 18.76 -17.82 16.70
N ALA A 2 18.08 -16.77 16.25
CA ALA A 2 16.66 -16.92 15.90
C ALA A 2 16.56 -17.91 14.74
N ASP A 3 15.61 -18.83 14.80
CA ASP A 3 15.35 -19.75 13.72
C ASP A 3 15.05 -18.98 12.43
N SER A 4 15.50 -19.51 11.28
CA SER A 4 15.17 -18.89 9.99
C SER A 4 13.66 -18.81 9.85
N PHE A 5 13.13 -17.65 9.44
CA PHE A 5 11.69 -17.47 9.22
C PHE A 5 11.12 -18.55 8.28
N GLY A 6 11.95 -19.13 7.41
CA GLY A 6 11.59 -20.30 6.61
C GLY A 6 10.99 -21.46 7.41
N LEU A 7 11.49 -21.76 8.60
CA LEU A 7 10.94 -22.84 9.45
C LEU A 7 9.49 -22.54 9.86
N HIS A 8 9.17 -21.29 10.17
CA HIS A 8 7.79 -20.87 10.48
C HIS A 8 6.89 -20.88 9.25
N VAL A 9 7.42 -20.62 8.05
CA VAL A 9 6.65 -20.74 6.81
C VAL A 9 6.11 -22.17 6.62
N GLN A 10 6.90 -23.19 6.97
CA GLN A 10 6.44 -24.58 6.88
C GLN A 10 5.29 -24.91 7.84
N GLU A 11 5.23 -24.23 9.00
CA GLU A 11 4.16 -24.39 9.98
C GLU A 11 2.88 -23.62 9.61
N ILE A 12 3.03 -22.42 9.04
CA ILE A 12 1.92 -21.53 8.71
C ILE A 12 1.22 -21.94 7.41
N LEU A 13 1.95 -22.42 6.40
CA LEU A 13 1.38 -22.76 5.09
C LEU A 13 0.22 -23.78 5.15
N PRO A 14 0.29 -24.88 5.93
CA PRO A 14 -0.84 -25.80 6.08
C PRO A 14 -2.10 -25.14 6.65
N LEU A 15 -1.95 -24.20 7.59
CA LEU A 15 -3.07 -23.47 8.20
C LEU A 15 -3.72 -22.51 7.20
N TRP A 16 -2.89 -21.83 6.41
CA TRP A 16 -3.37 -20.96 5.34
C TRP A 16 -4.20 -21.75 4.30
N ARG A 17 -3.75 -22.95 3.91
CA ARG A 17 -4.44 -23.78 2.90
C ARG A 17 -5.86 -24.19 3.27
N VAL A 18 -6.15 -24.34 4.56
CA VAL A 18 -7.49 -24.69 5.07
C VAL A 18 -8.36 -23.47 5.40
N THR A 19 -7.81 -22.26 5.26
CA THR A 19 -8.53 -21.01 5.52
C THR A 19 -9.46 -20.71 4.32
N PRO A 20 -10.71 -20.28 4.56
CA PRO A 20 -11.60 -19.86 3.48
C PRO A 20 -11.00 -18.72 2.64
N GLN A 21 -11.18 -18.82 1.32
CA GLN A 21 -10.77 -17.78 0.39
C GLN A 21 -11.48 -16.47 0.74
N SER A 22 -10.68 -15.49 1.14
CA SER A 22 -11.10 -14.20 1.64
C SER A 22 -9.97 -13.18 1.46
N PRO A 23 -10.27 -11.87 1.46
CA PRO A 23 -9.23 -10.84 1.42
C PRO A 23 -8.18 -11.01 2.54
N GLY A 24 -8.60 -11.47 3.72
CA GLY A 24 -7.68 -11.76 4.83
C GLY A 24 -6.74 -12.94 4.52
N SER A 25 -7.24 -14.00 3.89
CA SER A 25 -6.38 -15.11 3.46
C SER A 25 -5.38 -14.70 2.38
N GLU A 26 -5.76 -13.83 1.43
CA GLU A 26 -4.82 -13.32 0.42
C GLU A 26 -3.69 -12.51 1.07
N GLU A 27 -4.02 -11.65 2.03
CA GLU A 27 -3.04 -10.84 2.76
C GLU A 27 -2.09 -11.72 3.57
N ILE A 28 -2.60 -12.76 4.23
CA ILE A 28 -1.75 -13.73 4.94
C ILE A 28 -0.78 -14.42 3.97
N PHE A 29 -1.25 -14.84 2.78
CA PHE A 29 -0.38 -15.47 1.79
C PHE A 29 0.72 -14.53 1.33
N LYS A 30 0.38 -13.28 1.01
CA LYS A 30 1.33 -12.24 0.66
C LYS A 30 2.39 -12.06 1.75
N LEU A 31 2.00 -11.97 3.02
CA LEU A 31 2.94 -11.86 4.14
C LEU A 31 3.86 -13.09 4.27
N ILE A 32 3.34 -14.30 4.02
CA ILE A 32 4.16 -15.52 3.97
C ILE A 32 5.23 -15.37 2.88
N ILE A 33 4.86 -14.92 1.68
CA ILE A 33 5.80 -14.75 0.56
C ILE A 33 6.78 -13.58 0.78
N ASP A 34 6.37 -12.52 1.47
CA ASP A 34 7.24 -11.39 1.83
C ASP A 34 8.34 -11.81 2.82
N LEU A 35 8.05 -12.76 3.71
CA LEU A 35 8.94 -13.16 4.80
C LEU A 35 9.72 -14.45 4.52
N GLN A 36 9.32 -15.26 3.53
CA GLN A 36 9.98 -16.52 3.21
C GLN A 36 11.44 -16.32 2.78
N THR A 37 12.29 -17.28 3.16
CA THR A 37 13.72 -17.34 2.76
C THR A 37 14.12 -18.67 2.14
N MET A 38 13.20 -19.64 2.04
CA MET A 38 13.50 -21.02 1.65
C MET A 38 13.61 -21.22 0.14
N ASN A 39 12.97 -20.36 -0.65
CA ASN A 39 12.85 -20.48 -2.10
C ASN A 39 12.48 -21.90 -2.58
N ASP A 40 11.55 -22.53 -1.87
CA ASP A 40 11.07 -23.88 -2.16
C ASP A 40 10.22 -23.92 -3.45
N ASP A 41 10.37 -24.99 -4.24
CA ASP A 41 9.70 -25.16 -5.53
C ASP A 41 8.17 -25.26 -5.41
N ALA A 42 7.68 -25.92 -4.37
CA ALA A 42 6.23 -26.03 -4.13
C ALA A 42 5.67 -24.66 -3.73
N LEU A 43 6.38 -23.88 -2.92
CA LEU A 43 6.00 -22.51 -2.59
C LEU A 43 6.03 -21.58 -3.80
N ALA A 44 7.04 -21.71 -4.69
CA ALA A 44 7.11 -20.96 -5.93
C ALA A 44 5.91 -21.28 -6.85
N GLN A 45 5.56 -22.57 -6.97
CA GLN A 45 4.40 -23.02 -7.73
C GLN A 45 3.09 -22.49 -7.14
N MET A 46 2.92 -22.55 -5.82
CA MET A 46 1.76 -21.97 -5.14
C MET A 46 1.65 -20.45 -5.39
N THR A 47 2.77 -19.74 -5.36
CA THR A 47 2.81 -18.30 -5.63
C THR A 47 2.39 -17.99 -7.07
N LEU A 48 2.86 -18.79 -8.03
CA LEU A 48 2.47 -18.66 -9.42
C LEU A 48 0.97 -18.91 -9.62
N ASP A 49 0.42 -19.95 -9.01
CA ASP A 49 -1.00 -20.30 -9.14
C ASP A 49 -1.89 -19.25 -8.48
N PHE A 50 -1.48 -18.72 -7.32
CA PHE A 50 -2.13 -17.58 -6.68
C PHE A 50 -2.17 -16.35 -7.61
N LEU A 51 -1.04 -15.97 -8.19
CA LEU A 51 -0.96 -14.82 -9.09
C LEU A 51 -1.79 -15.03 -10.36
N LYS A 52 -1.77 -16.23 -10.95
CA LYS A 52 -2.60 -16.57 -12.11
C LYS A 52 -4.09 -16.47 -11.81
N ALA A 53 -4.52 -16.94 -10.64
CA ALA A 53 -5.92 -16.86 -10.22
C ALA A 53 -6.37 -15.41 -9.99
N LYS A 54 -5.50 -14.57 -9.41
CA LYS A 54 -5.80 -13.15 -9.11
C LYS A 54 -5.72 -12.25 -10.36
N TYR A 55 -4.85 -12.56 -11.31
CA TYR A 55 -4.58 -11.75 -12.51
C TYR A 55 -4.70 -12.56 -13.82
N PRO A 56 -5.85 -13.21 -14.10
CA PRO A 56 -5.97 -14.17 -15.20
C PRO A 56 -5.81 -13.55 -16.59
N ASN A 57 -6.12 -12.25 -16.73
CA ASN A 57 -6.13 -11.53 -18.01
C ASN A 57 -5.06 -10.42 -18.08
N ASP A 58 -4.02 -10.48 -17.24
CA ASP A 58 -2.96 -9.47 -17.28
C ASP A 58 -2.11 -9.66 -18.55
N PRO A 59 -2.08 -8.68 -19.47
CA PRO A 59 -1.36 -8.81 -20.74
C PRO A 59 0.17 -8.89 -20.55
N LEU A 60 0.68 -8.45 -19.40
CA LEU A 60 2.09 -8.46 -19.04
C LEU A 60 2.41 -9.55 -18.00
N PHE A 61 1.52 -10.51 -17.77
CA PHE A 61 1.67 -11.52 -16.72
C PHE A 61 3.04 -12.20 -16.73
N ASN A 62 3.44 -12.77 -17.87
CA ASN A 62 4.72 -13.49 -17.99
C ASN A 62 5.93 -12.57 -17.79
N GLU A 63 5.83 -11.32 -18.24
CA GLU A 63 6.87 -10.32 -18.04
C GLU A 63 7.02 -9.95 -16.56
N LYS A 64 5.90 -9.76 -15.86
CA LYS A 64 5.89 -9.52 -14.42
C LYS A 64 6.42 -10.72 -13.63
N ILE A 65 6.08 -11.95 -14.01
CA ILE A 65 6.63 -13.19 -13.41
C ILE A 65 8.16 -13.24 -13.55
N ARG A 66 8.71 -12.78 -14.69
CA ARG A 66 10.17 -12.63 -14.87
C ARG A 66 10.74 -11.59 -13.92
N LEU A 67 10.14 -10.41 -13.86
CA LEU A 67 10.63 -9.26 -13.08
C LEU A 67 10.65 -9.52 -11.57
N ILE A 68 9.73 -10.32 -11.04
CA ILE A 68 9.65 -10.66 -9.62
C ILE A 68 10.45 -11.92 -9.23
N GLY A 69 11.23 -12.48 -10.16
CA GLY A 69 12.13 -13.62 -9.91
C GLY A 69 11.46 -15.00 -9.90
N LEU A 70 10.15 -15.09 -10.14
CA LEU A 70 9.43 -16.38 -10.16
C LEU A 70 9.71 -17.25 -11.39
N ARG A 71 10.25 -16.69 -12.48
CA ARG A 71 10.58 -17.49 -13.67
C ARG A 71 11.63 -18.57 -13.38
N ASN A 72 12.67 -18.19 -12.63
CA ASN A 72 13.77 -19.10 -12.30
C ASN A 72 13.61 -19.71 -10.90
N ARG A 73 12.66 -19.22 -10.09
CA ARG A 73 12.32 -19.71 -8.73
C ARG A 73 13.44 -19.62 -7.68
N GLU A 74 14.57 -18.98 -8.01
CA GLU A 74 15.72 -18.87 -7.12
C GLU A 74 15.58 -17.78 -6.05
N LYS A 75 14.88 -16.68 -6.35
CA LYS A 75 14.67 -15.53 -5.45
C LYS A 75 13.32 -14.89 -5.71
N PHE A 76 12.32 -15.25 -4.91
CA PHE A 76 10.95 -14.74 -5.06
C PHE A 76 10.36 -14.22 -3.75
N GLN A 77 11.22 -13.89 -2.77
CA GLN A 77 10.78 -13.17 -1.59
C GLN A 77 10.11 -11.85 -2.01
N GLY A 78 8.92 -11.61 -1.50
CA GLY A 78 8.11 -10.44 -1.86
C GLY A 78 7.47 -10.50 -3.25
N ALA A 79 7.50 -11.65 -3.94
CA ALA A 79 7.01 -11.74 -5.31
C ALA A 79 5.55 -11.32 -5.48
N VAL A 80 4.68 -11.61 -4.50
CA VAL A 80 3.28 -11.15 -4.53
C VAL A 80 3.22 -9.62 -4.46
N SER A 81 3.84 -9.01 -3.44
CA SER A 81 3.91 -7.56 -3.28
C SER A 81 4.50 -6.84 -4.50
N ASN A 82 5.55 -7.42 -5.08
CA ASN A 82 6.21 -6.87 -6.26
C ASN A 82 5.31 -6.97 -7.50
N PHE A 83 4.56 -8.06 -7.68
CA PHE A 83 3.60 -8.19 -8.77
C PHE A 83 2.45 -7.18 -8.61
N GLU A 84 1.96 -6.99 -7.38
CA GLU A 84 0.94 -5.99 -7.04
C GLU A 84 1.44 -4.58 -7.38
N LEU A 85 2.69 -4.24 -7.02
CA LEU A 85 3.29 -2.95 -7.37
C LEU A 85 3.38 -2.76 -8.90
N LEU A 86 3.88 -3.75 -9.65
CA LEU A 86 3.93 -3.69 -11.11
C LEU A 86 2.54 -3.54 -11.75
N SER A 87 1.51 -4.10 -11.13
CA SER A 87 0.11 -4.01 -11.60
C SER A 87 -0.55 -2.69 -11.23
N HIS A 88 -0.04 -2.04 -10.19
CA HIS A 88 -0.43 -0.70 -9.76
C HIS A 88 0.25 0.41 -10.57
N MET A 89 1.32 0.12 -11.31
CA MET A 89 2.02 1.13 -12.13
C MET A 89 1.14 1.63 -13.27
N LYS A 90 0.54 2.80 -13.04
CA LYS A 90 -0.22 3.60 -14.01
C LYS A 90 0.06 5.06 -13.72
N ILE A 91 0.11 5.89 -14.77
CA ILE A 91 0.26 7.33 -14.59
C ILE A 91 -0.94 7.85 -13.78
N GLY A 92 -0.68 8.67 -12.76
CA GLY A 92 -1.67 9.19 -11.82
C GLY A 92 -1.99 8.30 -10.62
N ASN A 93 -1.42 7.09 -10.56
CA ASN A 93 -1.52 6.26 -9.36
C ASN A 93 -0.49 6.69 -8.30
N TYR A 94 -0.81 6.44 -7.04
CA TYR A 94 0.01 6.89 -5.91
C TYR A 94 0.76 5.73 -5.24
N VAL A 95 1.94 6.03 -4.73
CA VAL A 95 2.75 5.12 -3.91
C VAL A 95 3.20 5.83 -2.65
N PHE A 96 3.50 5.09 -1.60
CA PHE A 96 4.14 5.59 -0.40
C PHE A 96 5.58 5.11 -0.34
N HIS A 97 6.52 6.03 -0.10
CA HIS A 97 7.94 5.72 0.02
C HIS A 97 8.34 5.45 1.48
N THR A 98 8.70 4.21 1.81
CA THR A 98 9.02 3.77 3.17
C THR A 98 10.29 4.40 3.75
N GLY A 99 11.21 4.86 2.90
CA GLY A 99 12.42 5.57 3.31
C GLY A 99 12.25 7.08 3.56
N GLY A 100 11.01 7.58 3.64
CA GLY A 100 10.74 8.94 4.12
C GLY A 100 10.57 10.04 3.06
N TRP A 101 10.39 9.71 1.79
CA TRP A 101 10.08 10.70 0.74
C TRP A 101 8.60 11.08 0.69
N GLY A 102 7.76 10.41 1.49
CA GLY A 102 6.32 10.65 1.56
C GLY A 102 5.55 9.93 0.46
N VAL A 103 4.40 10.48 0.11
CA VAL A 103 3.58 10.01 -1.01
C VAL A 103 4.23 10.45 -2.32
N GLY A 104 4.09 9.66 -3.36
CA GLY A 104 4.38 10.12 -4.70
C GLY A 104 3.36 9.67 -5.73
N GLU A 105 3.22 10.47 -6.78
CA GLU A 105 2.41 10.18 -7.96
C GLU A 105 3.31 9.62 -9.06
N ILE A 106 2.91 8.48 -9.63
CA ILE A 106 3.59 7.89 -10.78
C ILE A 106 3.32 8.79 -11.98
N VAL A 107 4.38 9.37 -12.55
CA VAL A 107 4.31 10.26 -13.71
C VAL A 107 4.72 9.56 -15.01
N ASP A 108 5.49 8.47 -14.91
CA ASP A 108 5.95 7.68 -16.06
C ASP A 108 6.46 6.29 -15.60
N PHE A 109 6.53 5.32 -16.50
CA PHE A 109 7.15 4.01 -16.24
C PHE A 109 7.49 3.26 -17.54
N SER A 110 8.49 2.39 -17.47
CA SER A 110 8.91 1.55 -18.60
C SER A 110 9.28 0.16 -18.13
N PHE A 111 8.55 -0.85 -18.63
CA PHE A 111 8.89 -2.26 -18.43
C PHE A 111 10.17 -2.66 -19.18
N VAL A 112 10.50 -1.98 -20.27
CA VAL A 112 11.72 -2.23 -21.05
C VAL A 112 12.96 -1.72 -20.30
N LEU A 113 12.86 -0.54 -19.69
CA LEU A 113 13.94 0.01 -18.86
C LEU A 113 13.90 -0.48 -17.41
N GLU A 114 12.88 -1.26 -17.05
CA GLU A 114 12.60 -1.72 -15.69
C GLU A 114 12.66 -0.56 -14.67
N GLN A 115 11.97 0.54 -14.99
CA GLN A 115 12.05 1.81 -14.27
C GLN A 115 10.68 2.46 -14.10
N VAL A 116 10.47 3.12 -12.96
CA VAL A 116 9.30 3.96 -12.67
C VAL A 116 9.77 5.37 -12.29
N SER A 117 8.99 6.36 -12.67
CA SER A 117 9.26 7.77 -12.40
C SER A 117 8.15 8.38 -11.59
N ILE A 118 8.51 9.02 -10.49
CA ILE A 118 7.57 9.44 -9.44
C ILE A 118 7.91 10.86 -8.99
N GLU A 119 6.90 11.69 -8.80
CA GLU A 119 7.01 12.96 -8.08
C GLU A 119 6.52 12.77 -6.65
N PHE A 120 7.37 13.13 -5.68
CA PHE A 120 7.13 12.87 -4.26
C PHE A 120 6.85 14.16 -3.48
N ASP A 121 6.15 14.04 -2.36
CA ASP A 121 5.76 15.13 -1.47
C ASP A 121 6.99 15.80 -0.82
N TYR A 122 7.88 15.03 -0.21
CA TYR A 122 8.94 15.59 0.65
C TYR A 122 10.29 15.76 -0.05
N VAL A 123 10.38 15.43 -1.34
CA VAL A 123 11.60 15.63 -2.13
C VAL A 123 11.28 16.29 -3.47
N PRO A 124 12.05 17.30 -3.89
CA PRO A 124 11.72 18.07 -5.08
C PRO A 124 12.04 17.29 -6.37
N GLY A 125 11.13 17.44 -7.34
CA GLY A 125 11.29 16.97 -8.72
C GLY A 125 11.11 15.47 -8.92
N ARG A 126 10.99 15.08 -10.19
CA ARG A 126 10.90 13.69 -10.64
C ARG A 126 12.07 12.85 -10.13
N LYS A 127 11.75 11.67 -9.58
CA LYS A 127 12.71 10.63 -9.19
C LYS A 127 12.48 9.39 -10.03
N ASP A 128 13.54 8.91 -10.65
CA ASP A 128 13.50 7.67 -11.41
C ASP A 128 14.09 6.54 -10.57
N LEU A 129 13.30 5.49 -10.33
CA LEU A 129 13.68 4.31 -9.55
C LEU A 129 13.64 3.08 -10.44
N SER A 130 14.69 2.27 -10.40
CA SER A 130 14.61 0.93 -10.98
C SER A 130 13.56 0.09 -10.25
N PHE A 131 12.96 -0.89 -10.91
CA PHE A 131 11.98 -1.78 -10.29
C PHE A 131 12.56 -2.51 -9.07
N VAL A 132 13.83 -2.92 -9.13
CA VAL A 132 14.53 -3.54 -8.00
C VAL A 132 14.59 -2.61 -6.78
N THR A 133 14.76 -1.30 -6.98
CA THR A 133 14.72 -0.33 -5.89
C THR A 133 13.27 -0.09 -5.45
N ALA A 134 12.36 0.08 -6.40
CA ALA A 134 10.94 0.31 -6.15
C ALA A 134 10.33 -0.78 -5.26
N PHE A 135 10.63 -2.06 -5.52
CA PHE A 135 10.19 -3.20 -4.71
C PHE A 135 10.59 -3.13 -3.23
N LYS A 136 11.67 -2.41 -2.91
CA LYS A 136 12.15 -2.30 -1.52
C LYS A 136 11.56 -1.11 -0.79
N VAL A 137 11.17 -0.06 -1.52
CA VAL A 137 10.88 1.26 -0.93
C VAL A 137 9.48 1.76 -1.21
N LEU A 138 8.72 1.15 -2.12
CA LEU A 138 7.39 1.63 -2.50
C LEU A 138 6.30 0.68 -2.06
N ILE A 139 5.25 1.25 -1.47
CA ILE A 139 4.00 0.57 -1.18
C ILE A 139 2.92 1.21 -2.08
N PRO A 140 2.18 0.45 -2.90
CA PRO A 140 1.08 1.00 -3.67
C PRO A 140 -0.04 1.46 -2.72
N ILE A 141 -0.56 2.67 -2.93
CA ILE A 141 -1.72 3.19 -2.19
C ILE A 141 -2.83 3.57 -3.18
N PRO A 142 -4.11 3.26 -2.86
CA PRO A 142 -5.21 3.57 -3.76
C PRO A 142 -5.49 5.09 -3.79
N PRO A 143 -6.14 5.61 -4.86
CA PRO A 143 -6.38 7.05 -5.00
C PRO A 143 -7.36 7.62 -3.96
N ASP A 144 -8.15 6.78 -3.29
CA ASP A 144 -9.03 7.17 -2.19
C ASP A 144 -8.37 7.10 -0.80
N HIS A 145 -7.11 6.67 -0.73
CA HIS A 145 -6.31 6.69 0.50
C HIS A 145 -6.13 8.13 1.00
N PHE A 146 -6.15 8.33 2.32
CA PHE A 146 -6.01 9.64 2.95
C PHE A 146 -4.81 10.42 2.41
N LEU A 147 -3.63 9.79 2.40
CA LEU A 147 -2.41 10.42 1.93
C LEU A 147 -2.41 10.72 0.42
N ALA A 148 -3.03 9.87 -0.40
CA ALA A 148 -3.17 10.10 -1.84
C ALA A 148 -4.05 11.33 -2.10
N LEU A 149 -5.17 11.46 -1.38
CA LEU A 149 -6.03 12.63 -1.44
C LEU A 149 -5.35 13.89 -0.89
N ARG A 150 -4.61 13.77 0.22
CA ARG A 150 -3.90 14.91 0.83
C ARG A 150 -2.86 15.50 -0.13
N PHE A 151 -2.13 14.64 -0.85
CA PHE A 151 -1.09 15.04 -1.79
C PHE A 151 -1.68 15.47 -3.16
N GLY A 152 -2.47 14.60 -3.80
CA GLY A 152 -2.91 14.81 -5.18
C GLY A 152 -4.26 15.50 -5.36
N ASN A 153 -5.10 15.58 -4.32
CA ASN A 153 -6.40 16.26 -4.41
C ASN A 153 -6.86 16.88 -3.07
N PRO A 154 -6.08 17.83 -2.50
CA PRO A 154 -6.38 18.44 -1.21
C PRO A 154 -7.74 19.14 -1.18
N ASP A 155 -8.17 19.76 -2.29
CA ASP A 155 -9.49 20.39 -2.42
C ASP A 155 -10.65 19.40 -2.22
N LEU A 156 -10.53 18.19 -2.75
CA LEU A 156 -11.52 17.13 -2.54
C LEU A 156 -11.52 16.67 -1.08
N LEU A 157 -10.34 16.55 -0.48
CA LEU A 157 -10.20 16.18 0.94
C LEU A 157 -10.80 17.26 1.85
N GLU A 158 -10.60 18.55 1.56
CA GLU A 158 -11.23 19.67 2.26
C GLU A 158 -12.76 19.61 2.15
N LYS A 159 -13.29 19.43 0.93
CA LYS A 159 -14.74 19.29 0.71
C LYS A 159 -15.31 18.12 1.51
N LYS A 160 -14.61 16.97 1.54
CA LYS A 160 -14.98 15.81 2.38
C LYS A 160 -14.94 16.18 3.86
N ALA A 161 -13.91 16.87 4.34
CA ALA A 161 -13.75 17.24 5.75
C ALA A 161 -14.80 18.26 6.22
N ARG A 162 -15.31 19.11 5.33
CA ARG A 162 -16.45 20.00 5.61
C ARG A 162 -17.77 19.25 5.63
N LYS A 163 -18.00 18.33 4.67
CA LYS A 163 -19.26 17.59 4.51
C LYS A 163 -19.45 16.48 5.53
N ASP A 164 -18.46 15.59 5.65
CA ASP A 164 -18.43 14.45 6.57
C ASP A 164 -17.08 14.40 7.32
N PRO A 165 -16.91 15.21 8.37
CA PRO A 165 -15.66 15.23 9.12
C PRO A 165 -15.38 13.90 9.86
N VAL A 166 -16.43 13.15 10.26
CA VAL A 166 -16.25 11.86 10.93
C VAL A 166 -15.73 10.82 9.94
N GLY A 167 -16.25 10.82 8.71
CA GLY A 167 -15.75 9.98 7.62
C GLY A 167 -14.28 10.24 7.30
N VAL A 168 -13.84 11.50 7.30
CA VAL A 168 -12.41 11.83 7.08
C VAL A 168 -11.52 11.33 8.22
N ILE A 169 -11.95 11.46 9.48
CA ILE A 169 -11.18 10.90 10.61
C ILE A 169 -11.13 9.38 10.54
N HIS A 170 -12.24 8.72 10.16
CA HIS A 170 -12.25 7.27 9.97
C HIS A 170 -11.30 6.83 8.87
N MET A 171 -11.30 7.51 7.71
CA MET A 171 -10.37 7.26 6.61
C MET A 171 -8.92 7.45 7.05
N LEU A 172 -8.60 8.55 7.71
CA LEU A 172 -7.26 8.82 8.23
C LEU A 172 -6.78 7.73 9.19
N LEU A 173 -7.61 7.28 10.13
CA LEU A 173 -7.24 6.25 11.11
C LEU A 173 -7.17 4.84 10.50
N LYS A 174 -8.03 4.55 9.53
CA LYS A 174 -7.99 3.29 8.78
C LYS A 174 -6.68 3.18 7.98
N ASP A 175 -6.27 4.28 7.36
CA ASP A 175 -5.16 4.32 6.42
C ASP A 175 -3.80 4.51 7.10
N LEU A 176 -3.74 5.33 8.16
CA LEU A 176 -2.49 5.67 8.85
C LEU A 176 -2.34 5.03 10.23
N GLY A 177 -3.34 4.23 10.64
CA GLY A 177 -3.39 3.62 11.95
C GLY A 177 -3.77 4.59 13.08
N PRO A 178 -3.69 4.12 14.33
CA PRO A 178 -4.02 4.92 15.51
C PRO A 178 -3.16 6.18 15.61
N LYS A 179 -3.80 7.33 15.82
CA LYS A 179 -3.14 8.62 16.00
C LYS A 179 -3.72 9.39 17.17
N THR A 180 -2.86 10.16 17.83
CA THR A 180 -3.23 11.15 18.83
C THR A 180 -3.92 12.35 18.19
N THR A 181 -4.59 13.18 18.99
CA THR A 181 -5.19 14.44 18.51
C THR A 181 -4.14 15.40 17.92
N ALA A 182 -2.92 15.39 18.45
CA ALA A 182 -1.82 16.22 17.95
C ALA A 182 -1.41 15.76 16.54
N GLU A 183 -1.17 14.46 16.34
CA GLU A 183 -0.81 13.92 15.03
C GLU A 183 -1.93 14.13 14.01
N ILE A 184 -3.20 13.91 14.38
CA ILE A 184 -4.34 14.20 13.49
C ILE A 184 -4.37 15.69 13.10
N LYS A 185 -4.03 16.59 14.02
CA LYS A 185 -3.91 18.01 13.72
C LYS A 185 -2.80 18.25 12.70
N ASP A 186 -1.63 17.65 12.87
CA ASP A 186 -0.50 17.83 11.95
C ASP A 186 -0.80 17.30 10.54
N GLU A 187 -1.65 16.29 10.41
CA GLU A 187 -2.08 15.74 9.12
C GLU A 187 -3.11 16.62 8.37
N LEU A 188 -3.92 17.40 9.09
CA LEU A 188 -5.10 18.10 8.54
C LEU A 188 -5.00 19.64 8.61
N CYS A 189 -4.33 20.17 9.62
CA CYS A 189 -4.29 21.60 9.89
C CYS A 189 -3.51 22.33 8.78
N ASP A 190 -3.97 23.54 8.47
CA ASP A 190 -3.46 24.47 7.46
C ASP A 190 -3.57 24.03 6.01
N LEU A 191 -3.40 22.74 5.72
CA LEU A 191 -3.61 22.19 4.39
C LEU A 191 -5.08 21.90 4.10
N ILE A 192 -5.81 21.30 5.06
CA ILE A 192 -7.20 20.85 4.87
C ILE A 192 -8.17 21.69 5.72
N ILE A 193 -7.78 21.98 6.96
CA ILE A 193 -8.56 22.78 7.91
C ILE A 193 -7.72 23.97 8.34
N PRO A 194 -8.14 25.22 8.08
CA PRO A 194 -7.37 26.39 8.52
C PRO A 194 -7.11 26.37 10.04
N ALA A 195 -5.89 26.70 10.50
CA ALA A 195 -5.54 26.64 11.93
C ALA A 195 -6.54 27.35 12.86
N LYS A 196 -7.07 28.51 12.43
CA LYS A 196 -8.08 29.27 13.18
C LYS A 196 -9.40 28.52 13.37
N GLU A 197 -9.74 27.59 12.47
CA GLU A 197 -10.98 26.81 12.50
C GLU A 197 -10.80 25.46 13.20
N TRP A 198 -9.56 24.99 13.38
CA TRP A 198 -9.23 23.67 13.90
C TRP A 198 -9.98 23.32 15.19
N THR A 199 -9.86 24.16 16.23
CA THR A 199 -10.46 23.88 17.54
C THR A 199 -11.97 23.71 17.43
N ARG A 200 -12.65 24.58 16.67
CA ARG A 200 -14.10 24.50 16.45
C ARG A 200 -14.48 23.25 15.67
N TRP A 201 -13.76 22.98 14.57
CA TRP A 201 -13.99 21.82 13.72
C TRP A 201 -13.83 20.52 14.52
N TRP A 202 -12.73 20.37 15.26
CA TRP A 202 -12.44 19.17 16.04
C TRP A 202 -13.51 18.86 17.10
N GLN A 203 -13.97 19.87 17.86
CA GLN A 203 -15.02 19.67 18.86
C GLN A 203 -16.36 19.25 18.23
N ALA A 204 -16.72 19.84 17.09
CA ALA A 204 -17.90 19.45 16.33
C ALA A 204 -17.78 18.00 15.80
N THR A 205 -16.62 17.63 15.26
CA THR A 205 -16.33 16.28 14.75
C THR A 205 -16.44 15.23 15.85
N ARG A 206 -15.79 15.44 17.01
CA ARG A 206 -15.87 14.52 18.15
C ARG A 206 -17.30 14.37 18.67
N SER A 207 -18.05 15.47 18.76
CA SER A 207 -19.45 15.44 19.18
C SER A 207 -20.32 14.61 18.23
N LYS A 208 -20.10 14.74 16.90
CA LYS A 208 -20.77 13.92 15.88
C LYS A 208 -20.36 12.45 15.96
N ALA A 209 -19.08 12.15 16.13
CA ALA A 209 -18.58 10.79 16.24
C ALA A 209 -19.19 10.04 17.43
N LYS A 210 -19.27 10.69 18.60
CA LYS A 210 -19.94 10.12 19.79
C LYS A 210 -21.39 9.76 19.53
N LYS A 211 -22.15 10.64 18.84
CA LYS A 211 -23.55 10.36 18.49
C LYS A 211 -23.68 9.19 17.53
N ARG A 212 -22.80 9.07 16.53
CA ARG A 212 -22.79 7.98 15.55
C ARG A 212 -22.44 6.61 16.16
N TYR A 213 -21.80 6.58 17.32
CA TYR A 213 -21.52 5.33 18.05
C TYR A 213 -22.70 4.89 18.94
N LEU A 214 -23.63 5.81 19.26
CA LEU A 214 -24.77 5.56 20.15
C LEU A 214 -26.04 5.11 19.39
N TYR A 215 -25.96 4.99 18.07
CA TYR A 215 -27.01 4.52 17.16
C TYR A 215 -26.39 3.58 16.13
#